data_AF-A0A4Y7ZX24-F1
#
_entry.id   AF-A0A4Y7ZX24-F1
#
_cell.length_a   1.000
_cell.length_b   1.000
_cell.length_c   1.000
_cell.angle_alpha   90.00
_cell.angle_beta   90.00
_cell.angle_gamma   90.00
#
_symmetry.space_group_name_H-M   'P 1'
#
loop_
_entity.id
_entity.type
_entity.pdbx_description
1 polymer ?
#
loop_
_entity_poly.entity_id
_entity_poly.type
_entity_poly.pdbx_seq_one_letter_code
_entity_poly.pdbx_strand_id
1 'polypeptide(L)'
;MTQPIVTKKQLIEILTQWQQQKINNEQLQDWMVTHFDPPETLIGEDEPELIQEAMHVIMNEYELAKLDKFKPEGYQYAMQFLQCTEDNFVQVRQQFIHQGFSD
;
A
#
# COMPACT_ATOMS: atom_id res chain seq x y z
N MET A 1 -16.25 20.45 5.99
CA MET A 1 -16.16 19.18 5.25
C MET A 1 -15.13 18.35 5.98
N THR A 2 -15.44 17.10 6.33
CA THR A 2 -14.47 16.19 6.95
C THR A 2 -13.55 15.65 5.87
N GLN A 3 -12.23 15.72 6.10
CA GLN A 3 -11.23 15.16 5.19
C GLN A 3 -11.41 13.63 5.12
N PRO A 4 -11.39 13.00 3.93
CA PRO A 4 -11.41 11.54 3.84
C PRO A 4 -10.18 10.93 4.54
N ILE A 5 -10.37 9.73 5.11
CA ILE A 5 -9.32 9.01 5.87
C ILE A 5 -9.21 7.58 5.34
N VAL A 6 -8.01 7.20 4.91
CA VAL A 6 -7.65 5.82 4.62
C VAL A 6 -6.96 5.23 5.85
N THR A 7 -7.61 4.26 6.48
CA THR A 7 -7.05 3.56 7.65
C THR A 7 -6.21 2.37 7.22
N LYS A 8 -5.30 1.91 8.09
CA LYS A 8 -4.51 0.69 7.83
C LYS A 8 -5.39 -0.51 7.52
N LYS A 9 -6.52 -0.62 8.20
CA LYS A 9 -7.51 -1.68 7.97
C LYS A 9 -8.07 -1.65 6.55
N GLN A 10 -8.42 -0.47 6.02
CA GLN A 10 -8.94 -0.33 4.66
C GLN A 10 -7.87 -0.75 3.62
N LEU A 11 -6.62 -0.33 3.82
CA LEU A 11 -5.50 -0.73 2.96
C LEU A 11 -5.26 -2.24 3.01
N ILE A 12 -5.27 -2.86 4.19
CA ILE A 12 -5.14 -4.32 4.32
C ILE A 12 -6.30 -5.04 3.62
N GLU A 13 -7.53 -4.52 3.74
CA GLU A 13 -8.71 -5.15 3.15
C GLU A 13 -8.64 -5.16 1.63
N ILE A 14 -8.30 -4.03 0.98
CA ILE A 14 -8.19 -3.98 -0.49
C ILE A 14 -7.05 -4.86 -1.00
N LEU A 15 -5.89 -4.87 -0.32
CA LEU A 15 -4.76 -5.74 -0.66
C LEU A 15 -5.12 -7.23 -0.48
N THR A 16 -5.90 -7.55 0.54
CA THR A 16 -6.38 -8.92 0.79
C THR A 16 -7.38 -9.36 -0.28
N GLN A 17 -8.29 -8.49 -0.70
CA GLN A 17 -9.22 -8.77 -1.80
C GLN A 17 -8.48 -9.07 -3.10
N TRP A 18 -7.43 -8.30 -3.38
CA TRP A 18 -6.56 -8.52 -4.54
C TRP A 18 -5.82 -9.85 -4.45
N GLN A 19 -5.20 -10.16 -3.31
CA GLN A 19 -4.53 -11.44 -3.08
C GLN A 19 -5.47 -12.65 -3.22
N GLN A 20 -6.73 -12.49 -2.81
CA GLN A 20 -7.78 -13.51 -2.95
C GLN A 20 -8.40 -13.57 -4.35
N GLN A 21 -7.87 -12.80 -5.31
CA GLN A 21 -8.39 -12.69 -6.68
C GLN A 21 -9.86 -12.26 -6.75
N LYS A 22 -10.36 -11.56 -5.72
CA LYS A 22 -11.70 -10.95 -5.73
C LYS A 22 -11.73 -9.68 -6.57
N ILE A 23 -10.59 -9.02 -6.68
CA ILE A 23 -10.35 -7.88 -7.56
C ILE A 23 -9.08 -8.13 -8.39
N ASN A 24 -9.02 -7.55 -9.58
CA ASN A 24 -7.84 -7.63 -10.44
C ASN A 24 -6.87 -6.46 -10.19
N ASN A 25 -5.75 -6.43 -10.93
CA ASN A 25 -4.73 -5.37 -10.77
C ASN A 25 -5.30 -3.97 -11.08
N GLU A 26 -6.17 -3.85 -12.09
CA GLU A 26 -6.80 -2.57 -12.47
C GLU A 26 -7.66 -2.02 -11.34
N GLN A 27 -8.48 -2.86 -10.72
CA GLN A 27 -9.34 -2.49 -9.61
C GLN A 27 -8.55 -2.12 -8.35
N LEU A 28 -7.42 -2.80 -8.09
CA LEU A 28 -6.54 -2.41 -7.00
C LEU A 28 -5.93 -1.03 -7.27
N GLN A 29 -5.39 -0.81 -8.48
CA GLN A 29 -4.78 0.47 -8.85
C GLN A 29 -5.78 1.62 -8.86
N ASP A 30 -6.99 1.41 -9.41
CA ASP A 30 -8.07 2.39 -9.41
C ASP A 30 -8.45 2.82 -7.98
N TRP A 31 -8.48 1.87 -7.04
CA TRP A 31 -8.71 2.18 -5.64
C TRP A 31 -7.59 3.05 -5.07
N MET A 32 -6.32 2.77 -5.40
CA MET A 32 -5.18 3.60 -4.97
C MET A 32 -5.28 5.00 -5.57
N VAL A 33 -5.52 5.15 -6.88
CA VAL A 33 -5.70 6.45 -7.54
C VAL A 33 -6.86 7.26 -6.93
N THR A 34 -7.95 6.59 -6.57
CA THR A 34 -9.15 7.24 -6.01
C THR A 34 -8.95 7.69 -4.56
N HIS A 35 -8.18 6.93 -3.77
CA HIS A 35 -8.08 7.16 -2.32
C HIS A 35 -6.71 7.72 -1.88
N PHE A 36 -5.71 7.72 -2.75
CA PHE A 36 -4.40 8.29 -2.49
C PHE A 36 -4.31 9.70 -3.06
N ASP A 37 -4.78 10.67 -2.30
CA ASP A 37 -4.51 12.09 -2.54
C ASP A 37 -3.98 12.70 -1.24
N PRO A 38 -2.66 12.70 -0.97
CA PRO A 38 -2.12 13.19 0.30
C PRO A 38 -2.53 14.63 0.67
N PRO A 39 -2.68 15.58 -0.28
CA PRO A 39 -3.25 16.89 0.02
C PRO A 39 -4.70 16.84 0.54
N GLU A 40 -5.54 15.95 0.01
CA GLU A 40 -6.97 15.90 0.30
C GLU A 40 -7.39 14.74 1.21
N THR A 41 -6.54 13.74 1.45
CA THR A 41 -6.85 12.49 2.15
C THR A 41 -5.79 12.17 3.20
N LEU A 42 -6.24 11.89 4.42
CA LEU A 42 -5.36 11.50 5.52
C LEU A 42 -5.12 9.99 5.48
N ILE A 43 -3.86 9.59 5.56
CA ILE A 43 -3.46 8.17 5.46
C ILE A 43 -2.93 7.71 6.82
N GLY A 44 -3.66 6.80 7.46
CA GLY A 44 -3.25 6.16 8.71
C GLY A 44 -3.20 7.11 9.91
N GLU A 45 -4.11 8.08 10.02
CA GLU A 45 -4.13 9.05 11.14
C GLU A 45 -4.11 8.38 12.54
N ASP A 46 -4.67 7.17 12.64
CA ASP A 46 -4.69 6.35 13.85
C ASP A 46 -3.42 5.50 14.10
N GLU A 47 -2.42 5.58 13.23
CA GLU A 47 -1.20 4.77 13.26
C GLU A 47 0.05 5.60 13.62
N PRO A 48 1.12 4.96 14.11
CA PRO A 48 2.42 5.63 14.29
C PRO A 48 2.96 6.19 12.96
N GLU A 49 3.72 7.30 13.01
CA GLU A 49 4.30 7.97 11.83
C GLU A 49 5.02 6.99 10.89
N LEU A 50 5.81 6.07 11.45
CA LEU A 50 6.51 5.04 10.70
C LEU A 50 5.57 4.16 9.84
N ILE A 51 4.41 3.81 10.39
CA ILE A 51 3.40 3.00 9.70
C ILE A 51 2.63 3.85 8.70
N GLN A 52 2.37 5.12 9.00
CA GLN A 52 1.81 6.07 8.02
C GLN A 52 2.72 6.17 6.80
N GLU A 53 4.03 6.34 6.99
CA GLU A 53 5.01 6.36 5.90
C GLU A 53 4.98 5.05 5.08
N ALA A 54 4.90 3.89 5.74
CA ALA A 54 4.76 2.61 5.05
C ALA A 54 3.48 2.55 4.21
N MET A 55 2.35 2.99 4.75
CA MET A 55 1.08 3.07 4.02
C MET A 55 1.17 4.00 2.81
N HIS A 56 1.77 5.18 2.97
CA HIS A 56 1.99 6.14 1.88
C HIS A 56 2.81 5.51 0.75
N VAL A 57 3.92 4.86 1.08
CA VAL A 57 4.76 4.20 0.07
C VAL A 57 3.99 3.08 -0.63
N ILE A 58 3.26 2.24 0.10
CA ILE A 58 2.49 1.14 -0.50
C ILE A 58 1.46 1.68 -1.49
N MET A 59 0.69 2.70 -1.09
CA MET A 59 -0.34 3.28 -1.95
C MET A 59 0.27 3.94 -3.19
N ASN A 60 1.35 4.70 -3.02
CA ASN A 60 2.08 5.35 -4.11
C ASN A 60 2.63 4.34 -5.13
N GLU A 61 3.24 3.24 -4.68
CA GLU A 61 3.82 2.26 -5.61
C GLU A 61 2.74 1.55 -6.44
N TYR A 62 1.62 1.16 -5.84
CA TYR A 62 0.50 0.56 -6.59
C TYR A 62 -0.22 1.57 -7.49
N GLU A 63 -0.25 2.85 -7.13
CA GLU A 63 -0.76 3.93 -7.97
C GLU A 63 0.09 4.10 -9.24
N LEU A 64 1.42 4.13 -9.10
CA LEU A 64 2.34 4.44 -10.21
C LEU A 64 2.79 3.23 -11.05
N ALA A 65 2.81 2.03 -10.46
CA ALA A 65 3.34 0.85 -11.14
C ALA A 65 2.48 0.46 -12.36
N LYS A 66 3.12 -0.12 -13.40
CA LYS A 66 2.34 -0.71 -14.50
C LYS A 66 1.69 -2.01 -14.02
N LEU A 67 0.47 -2.26 -14.49
CA LEU A 67 -0.34 -3.41 -14.06
C LEU A 67 0.34 -4.77 -14.29
N ASP A 68 1.19 -4.90 -15.32
CA ASP A 68 1.97 -6.12 -15.61
C ASP A 68 3.12 -6.36 -14.62
N LYS A 69 3.48 -5.34 -13.82
CA LYS A 69 4.53 -5.44 -12.81
C LYS A 69 4.02 -5.97 -11.48
N PHE A 70 2.73 -6.01 -11.24
CA PHE A 70 2.18 -6.44 -9.95
C PHE A 70 2.44 -7.93 -9.76
N LYS A 71 3.14 -8.30 -8.69
CA LYS A 71 3.41 -9.69 -8.32
C LYS A 71 2.56 -10.10 -7.13
N PRO A 72 1.94 -11.29 -7.10
CA PRO A 72 1.24 -11.79 -5.90
C PRO A 72 2.08 -11.74 -4.62
N GLU A 73 3.40 -11.92 -4.73
CA GLU A 73 4.35 -11.78 -3.63
C GLU A 73 4.37 -10.37 -3.03
N GLY A 74 4.05 -9.34 -3.82
CA GLY A 74 3.91 -7.95 -3.38
C GLY A 74 2.89 -7.76 -2.26
N TYR A 75 1.87 -8.62 -2.17
CA TYR A 75 0.97 -8.63 -1.01
C TYR A 75 1.72 -8.97 0.28
N GLN A 76 2.55 -10.02 0.28
CA GLN A 76 3.31 -10.42 1.47
C GLN A 76 4.31 -9.34 1.90
N TYR A 77 5.02 -8.74 0.94
CA TYR A 77 5.95 -7.65 1.23
C TYR A 77 5.23 -6.39 1.75
N ALA A 78 4.05 -6.05 1.21
CA ALA A 78 3.23 -4.96 1.76
C ALA A 78 2.78 -5.26 3.20
N MET A 79 2.34 -6.49 3.50
CA MET A 79 1.95 -6.88 4.86
C MET A 79 3.13 -6.83 5.84
N GLN A 80 4.33 -7.24 5.42
CA GLN A 80 5.54 -7.12 6.22
C GLN A 80 5.91 -5.66 6.46
N PHE A 81 5.78 -4.81 5.44
CA PHE A 81 6.09 -3.39 5.56
C PHE A 81 5.12 -2.66 6.50
N LEU A 82 3.84 -3.03 6.51
CA LEU A 82 2.84 -2.52 7.49
C LEU A 82 3.08 -3.00 8.93
N GLN A 83 4.04 -3.90 9.16
CA GLN A 83 4.46 -4.40 10.47
C GLN A 83 5.91 -4.03 10.79
N CYS A 84 6.47 -3.06 10.07
CA CYS A 84 7.85 -2.65 10.24
C CYS A 84 8.12 -2.03 11.61
N THR A 85 9.39 -2.05 11.98
CA THR A 85 9.96 -1.33 13.12
C THR A 85 11.04 -0.39 12.60
N GLU A 86 11.47 0.57 13.43
CA GLU A 86 12.50 1.53 13.04
C GLU A 86 13.79 0.84 12.57
N ASP A 87 14.17 -0.28 13.21
CA ASP A 87 15.36 -1.06 12.84
C ASP A 87 15.30 -1.69 11.45
N ASN A 88 14.10 -2.03 10.95
CA ASN A 88 13.94 -2.79 9.70
C ASN A 88 13.25 -2.02 8.58
N PHE A 89 12.73 -0.82 8.84
CA PHE A 89 11.92 -0.02 7.91
C PHE A 89 12.55 0.08 6.52
N VAL A 90 13.81 0.48 6.45
CA VAL A 90 14.54 0.66 5.17
C VAL A 90 14.63 -0.67 4.41
N GLN A 91 14.91 -1.76 5.12
CA GLN A 91 15.05 -3.08 4.51
C GLN A 91 13.71 -3.55 3.93
N VAL A 92 12.62 -3.50 4.71
CA VAL A 92 11.32 -4.00 4.26
C VAL A 92 10.70 -3.09 3.19
N ARG A 93 10.97 -1.78 3.22
CA ARG A 93 10.62 -0.83 2.15
C ARG A 93 11.27 -1.24 0.83
N GLN A 94 12.58 -1.48 0.85
CA GLN A 94 13.32 -1.89 -0.35
C GLN A 94 12.85 -3.25 -0.87
N GLN A 95 12.57 -4.20 0.02
CA GLN A 95 11.98 -5.48 -0.36
C GLN A 95 10.62 -5.29 -1.03
N PHE A 96 9.74 -4.45 -0.50
CA PHE A 96 8.46 -4.16 -1.13
C PHE A 96 8.61 -3.56 -2.53
N ILE A 97 9.40 -2.49 -2.67
CA ILE A 97 9.58 -1.79 -3.95
C ILE A 97 10.20 -2.72 -5.02
N HIS A 98 11.26 -3.46 -4.66
CA HIS A 98 12.02 -4.24 -5.65
C HIS A 98 11.52 -5.67 -5.84
N GLN A 99 10.96 -6.30 -4.81
CA GLN A 99 10.51 -7.70 -4.88
C GLN A 99 9.00 -7.80 -5.08
N GLY A 100 8.22 -6.80 -4.65
CA GLY A 100 6.78 -6.75 -4.84
C GLY A 100 6.34 -6.41 -6.26
N PHE A 101 7.25 -5.87 -7.07
CA PHE A 101 7.00 -5.54 -8.48
C PHE A 101 8.05 -6.21 -9.37
N SER A 102 7.72 -6.46 -10.64
CA SER A 102 8.70 -6.89 -11.65
C SER A 102 9.52 -5.69 -12.14
N ASP A 103 10.84 -5.86 -12.28
CA ASP A 103 11.69 -4.96 -13.08
C ASP A 103 11.22 -4.92 -14.53
#